data_AF-A0A2G6EC79-F1
#
_entry.id   AF-A0A2G6EC79-F1
#
_cell.length_a   1.000
_cell.length_b   1.000
_cell.length_c   1.000
_cell.angle_alpha   90.00
_cell.angle_beta   90.00
_cell.angle_gamma   90.00
#
_symmetry.space_group_name_H-M   'P 1'
#
loop_
_entity.id
_entity.type
_entity.pdbx_description
1 polymer ?
#
loop_
_entity_poly.entity_id
_entity_poly.type
_entity_poly.pdbx_seq_one_letter_code
_entity_poly.pdbx_strand_id
1 'polypeptide(L)' 'AKLEQIINPETDSLRYYYLGNNWQRKVEHIGAKSVLDLNAPLLF' A
#
# COMPACT_ATOMS: atom_id res chain seq x y z
N ALA A 1 -12.29 0.85 12.60
CA ALA A 1 -12.22 0.73 11.13
C ALA A 1 -12.42 -0.73 10.73
N LYS A 2 -12.72 -1.01 9.46
CA LYS A 2 -13.16 -2.35 9.00
C LYS A 2 -12.05 -3.41 9.02
N LEU A 3 -10.79 -3.01 8.87
CA LEU A 3 -9.64 -3.94 8.82
C LEU A 3 -9.24 -4.46 10.20
N GLU A 4 -9.34 -3.63 11.26
CA GLU A 4 -9.03 -4.09 12.63
C GLU A 4 -10.00 -5.18 13.11
N GLN A 5 -11.18 -5.29 12.51
CA GLN A 5 -12.18 -6.30 12.86
C GLN A 5 -11.87 -7.69 12.29
N ILE A 6 -10.92 -7.80 11.36
CA ILE A 6 -10.64 -9.04 10.62
C ILE A 6 -9.33 -9.68 11.09
N ILE A 7 -8.41 -8.90 11.66
CA ILE A 7 -7.11 -9.41 12.12
C ILE A 7 -7.21 -10.08 13.49
N ASN A 8 -6.27 -10.99 13.79
CA ASN A 8 -5.97 -11.44 15.15
C ASN A 8 -4.79 -10.62 15.72
N PRO A 9 -4.98 -9.70 16.68
CA PRO A 9 -3.90 -8.83 17.18
C PRO A 9 -2.74 -9.54 17.90
N GLU A 10 -2.90 -10.81 18.30
CA GLU A 10 -1.83 -11.57 18.95
C GLU A 10 -0.81 -12.13 17.95
N THR A 11 -1.23 -12.36 16.71
CA THR A 11 -0.41 -12.99 15.66
C THR A 11 -0.20 -12.09 14.46
N ASP A 12 -1.11 -11.14 14.24
CA ASP A 12 -1.18 -10.29 13.08
C ASP A 12 -0.89 -8.85 13.48
N SER A 13 -0.48 -8.04 12.51
CA SER A 13 -0.31 -6.61 12.71
C SER A 13 -0.78 -5.83 11.50
N LEU A 14 -1.32 -4.63 11.74
CA LEU A 14 -1.64 -3.65 10.72
C LEU A 14 -0.68 -2.46 10.86
N ARG A 15 -0.21 -1.94 9.73
CA ARG A 15 0.61 -0.73 9.67
C ARG A 15 0.00 0.23 8.68
N TYR A 16 -0.46 1.37 9.18
CA TYR A 16 -1.00 2.43 8.35
C TYR A 16 0.07 3.47 8.05
N TYR A 17 0.35 3.70 6.77
CA TYR A 17 1.28 4.71 6.31
C TYR A 17 0.53 5.82 5.58
N TYR A 18 0.36 6.95 6.25
CA TYR A 18 -0.27 8.14 5.69
C TYR A 18 0.79 8.99 4.97
N LEU A 19 1.09 8.65 3.72
CA LEU A 19 2.19 9.27 2.97
C LEU A 19 1.84 10.65 2.35
N GLY A 20 0.55 10.97 2.26
CA GLY A 20 0.01 12.25 1.77
C GLY A 20 0.02 12.41 0.25
N ASN A 21 -0.43 13.56 -0.24
CA ASN A 21 -0.72 13.84 -1.66
C ASN A 21 0.49 13.79 -2.62
N ASN A 22 1.73 13.59 -2.13
CA ASN A 22 2.96 13.54 -2.93
C ASN A 22 3.84 12.34 -2.53
N TRP A 23 3.23 11.20 -2.23
CA TRP A 23 3.93 10.02 -1.72
C TRP A 23 4.87 9.37 -2.72
N GLN A 24 4.65 9.56 -4.01
CA GLN A 24 5.40 8.90 -5.09
C GLN A 24 6.90 9.21 -5.01
N ARG A 25 7.28 10.40 -4.51
CA ARG A 25 8.69 10.79 -4.30
C ARG A 25 9.33 10.17 -3.05
N LYS A 26 8.54 9.54 -2.18
CA LYS A 26 8.97 8.93 -0.92
C LYS A 26 9.12 7.41 -1.01
N VAL A 27 8.82 6.83 -2.17
CA VAL A 27 8.85 5.38 -2.41
C VAL A 27 9.69 5.12 -3.65
N GLU A 28 10.72 4.31 -3.52
CA GLU A 28 11.57 3.85 -4.61
C GLU A 28 11.49 2.33 -4.69
N HIS A 29 11.27 1.81 -5.90
CA HIS A 29 11.32 0.37 -6.14
C HIS A 29 12.65 -0.02 -6.79
N ILE A 30 13.33 -0.99 -6.19
CA ILE A 30 14.58 -1.55 -6.70
C ILE A 30 14.36 -3.03 -7.05
N GLY A 31 14.58 -3.40 -8.31
CA GLY A 31 14.48 -4.79 -8.78
C GLY A 31 13.73 -4.94 -10.11
N ALA A 32 13.58 -6.18 -10.56
CA ALA A 32 13.11 -6.50 -11.91
C ALA A 32 11.59 -6.43 -12.12
N LYS A 33 10.79 -6.46 -11.04
CA LYS A 33 9.33 -6.39 -11.17
C LYS A 33 8.90 -4.95 -11.38
N SER A 34 7.92 -4.70 -12.23
CA SER A 34 7.31 -3.37 -12.32
C SER A 34 6.45 -3.11 -11.08
N VAL A 35 6.44 -1.87 -10.58
CA VAL A 35 5.41 -1.46 -9.61
C VAL A 35 4.09 -1.39 -10.34
N LEU A 36 3.02 -1.89 -9.72
CA LEU A 36 1.65 -1.64 -10.19
C LEU A 36 1.33 -0.16 -9.97
N ASP A 37 1.14 0.61 -11.04
CA ASP A 37 0.68 1.99 -10.92
C ASP A 37 -0.81 2.00 -10.59
N LEU A 38 -1.12 2.19 -9.31
CA LEU A 38 -2.48 2.24 -8.79
C LEU A 38 -3.27 3.48 -9.28
N ASN A 39 -2.62 4.44 -9.94
CA ASN A 39 -3.27 5.60 -10.56
C ASN A 39 -3.38 5.48 -12.08
N ALA A 40 -2.83 4.42 -12.68
CA ALA A 40 -2.95 4.20 -14.10
C ALA A 40 -4.43 3.94 -14.48
N PRO A 41 -4.85 4.28 -15.71
CA PRO A 41 -6.18 3.95 -16.19
C PRO A 41 -6.46 2.45 -16.08
N LEU A 42 -7.66 2.09 -15.62
CA LEU A 42 -8.16 0.73 -15.72
C LEU A 42 -8.34 0.40 -17.20
N LEU A 43 -7.55 -0.54 -17.70
CA LEU A 43 -7.70 -1.13 -19.03
C LEU A 43 -8.44 -2.47 -18.86
N PHE A 44 -9.58 -2.60 -19.53
CA PHE A 44 -10.37 -3.84 -19.63
C PHE A 44 -10.15 -4.49 -21.00
#